data_AF-A0A2T2UM37-F1
#
_entry.id   AF-A0A2T2UM37-F1
#
_cell.length_a   1.000
_cell.length_b   1.000
_cell.length_c   1.000
_cell.angle_alpha   90.00
_cell.angle_beta   90.00
_cell.angle_gamma   90.00
#
_symmetry.space_group_name_H-M   'P 1'
#
loop_
_entity.id
_entity.type
_entity.pdbx_description
1 polymer ?
#
loop_
_entity_poly.entity_id
_entity_poly.type
_entity_poly.pdbx_seq_one_letter_code
_entity_poly.pdbx_strand_id
1 'polypeptide(L)'
;MRSLVALSLTLLFLLPLSHEASAVQGAPPTSTGTIVGTVTDAKTGQRLPGVNVVIDSLQIGDATGQKGRFRITQVPAGTHVVTARFAGSVARQKRVSVDEGETARISFSLALSRQGPPSMTDEAESAVALRMSRSGGGRGGLRRQRPSNWNTEDYAPIESNNFRAVSDPPLSTFSIDVDGASYTNTRRFIRDGERPPKDAVRIEEFLNYFQYDYPAPTAEDEHPFAATMEVGPAPWREKHRLVHIGVQGRRVPQAERPPSNLVFLIDVSGSMRSPRKLPLLKKGFRMLAEQLRPEDRVAMVVYAGSSGIVLESTPGTETDSIKQAIARLEAGGSTAGAAGIRQAYQVAEENFVEDG
;
A
#
# COMPACT_ATOMS: atom_id res chain seq x y z
N MET A 1 9.54 58.84 -68.41
CA MET A 1 8.69 59.90 -67.80
C MET A 1 7.24 59.46 -67.94
N ARG A 2 6.47 59.58 -66.84
CA ARG A 2 5.01 59.90 -66.72
C ARG A 2 4.18 59.74 -68.01
N SER A 3 3.02 59.09 -68.09
CA SER A 3 1.92 58.95 -67.14
C SER A 3 0.75 58.18 -67.79
N LEU A 4 -0.03 57.46 -66.96
CA LEU A 4 -1.51 57.33 -66.91
C LEU A 4 -2.41 56.76 -68.06
N VAL A 5 -3.49 56.12 -67.54
CA VAL A 5 -4.85 55.83 -68.06
C VAL A 5 -5.02 54.47 -68.79
N ALA A 6 -5.46 53.39 -68.12
CA ALA A 6 -6.81 52.98 -67.68
C ALA A 6 -7.66 52.27 -68.76
N LEU A 7 -8.12 51.04 -68.49
CA LEU A 7 -9.56 50.71 -68.54
C LEU A 7 -9.84 49.36 -67.86
N SER A 8 -10.95 49.37 -67.12
CA SER A 8 -11.60 48.34 -66.32
C SER A 8 -12.16 47.18 -67.16
N LEU A 9 -12.14 45.96 -66.60
CA LEU A 9 -13.22 45.00 -66.81
C LEU A 9 -13.53 44.24 -65.51
N THR A 10 -14.73 44.53 -65.00
CA THR A 10 -15.41 43.93 -63.86
C THR A 10 -15.75 42.46 -64.15
N LEU A 11 -15.41 41.54 -63.24
CA LEU A 11 -16.11 40.26 -63.13
C LEU A 11 -16.56 40.05 -61.68
N LEU A 12 -17.88 40.01 -61.53
CA LEU A 12 -18.63 39.82 -60.31
C LEU A 12 -18.57 38.33 -59.92
N PHE A 13 -18.00 38.01 -58.75
CA PHE A 13 -18.24 36.72 -58.09
C PHE A 13 -18.86 36.98 -56.72
N LEU A 14 -20.10 36.50 -56.60
CA LEU A 14 -20.89 36.44 -55.39
C LEU A 14 -20.26 35.39 -54.45
N LEU A 15 -19.84 35.78 -53.25
CA LEU A 15 -19.51 34.87 -52.15
C LEU A 15 -20.28 35.28 -50.90
N PRO A 16 -20.83 34.32 -50.13
CA PRO A 16 -21.72 34.60 -49.02
C PRO A 16 -20.96 35.13 -47.80
N LEU A 17 -21.59 36.06 -47.08
CA LEU A 17 -21.22 36.44 -45.73
C LEU A 17 -21.15 35.20 -44.83
N SER A 18 -20.02 34.99 -44.18
CA SER A 18 -19.94 34.18 -42.96
C SER A 18 -19.23 35.02 -41.90
N HIS A 19 -19.94 35.25 -40.80
CA HIS A 19 -19.51 35.99 -39.63
C HIS A 19 -18.15 35.50 -39.11
N GLU A 20 -17.22 36.42 -38.88
CA GLU A 20 -16.15 36.22 -37.92
C GLU A 20 -16.76 36.30 -36.50
N ALA A 21 -16.67 35.20 -35.76
CA ALA A 21 -16.79 35.20 -34.32
C ALA A 21 -15.44 34.79 -33.73
N SER A 22 -14.84 35.72 -32.99
CA SER A 22 -13.60 35.51 -32.25
C SER A 22 -13.86 34.73 -30.95
N ALA A 23 -12.90 33.87 -30.61
CA ALA A 23 -12.60 33.26 -29.31
C ALA A 23 -13.63 32.30 -28.68
N VAL A 24 -13.19 31.07 -28.38
CA VAL A 24 -12.82 30.60 -27.02
C VAL A 24 -11.99 29.32 -27.17
N GLN A 25 -10.74 29.33 -26.67
CA GLN A 25 -10.00 28.10 -26.37
C GLN A 25 -10.79 27.31 -25.33
N GLY A 26 -11.36 26.17 -25.72
CA GLY A 26 -12.08 25.30 -24.82
C GLY A 26 -11.18 24.86 -23.65
N ALA A 27 -11.52 25.31 -22.45
CA ALA A 27 -11.14 24.59 -21.24
C ALA A 27 -11.70 23.15 -21.35
N PRO A 28 -10.93 22.10 -20.99
CA PRO A 28 -11.48 20.75 -21.04
C PRO A 28 -12.63 20.66 -20.02
N PRO A 29 -13.84 20.24 -20.41
CA PRO A 29 -14.91 20.01 -19.45
C PRO A 29 -14.45 18.88 -18.52
N THR A 30 -14.23 19.21 -17.25
CA THR A 30 -13.86 18.24 -16.20
C THR A 30 -15.14 17.63 -15.63
N SER A 31 -16.01 17.15 -16.51
CA SER A 31 -17.23 16.46 -16.08
C SER A 31 -16.85 15.10 -15.51
N THR A 32 -17.16 14.88 -14.25
CA THR A 32 -16.87 13.62 -13.55
C THR A 32 -18.15 13.03 -12.98
N GLY A 33 -18.18 11.71 -12.87
CA GLY A 33 -19.21 10.95 -12.21
C GLY A 33 -18.63 9.98 -11.18
N THR A 34 -19.47 9.06 -10.72
CA THR A 34 -19.11 8.05 -9.72
C THR A 34 -19.42 6.65 -10.25
N ILE A 35 -18.58 5.67 -9.96
CA ILE A 35 -18.87 4.25 -10.18
C ILE A 35 -19.02 3.59 -8.83
N VAL A 36 -20.15 2.93 -8.59
CA VAL A 36 -20.38 2.08 -7.41
C VAL A 36 -20.65 0.64 -7.82
N GLY A 37 -20.39 -0.28 -6.91
CA GLY A 37 -20.62 -1.66 -7.24
C GLY A 37 -20.40 -2.65 -6.13
N THR A 38 -20.55 -3.92 -6.50
CA THR A 38 -20.23 -5.03 -5.61
C THR A 38 -19.46 -6.13 -6.30
N VAL A 39 -18.66 -6.86 -5.51
CA VAL A 39 -17.96 -8.06 -5.97
C VAL A 39 -18.37 -9.26 -5.13
N THR A 40 -18.64 -10.38 -5.81
CA THR A 40 -19.03 -11.66 -5.20
C THR A 40 -18.16 -12.80 -5.70
N ASP A 41 -18.07 -13.86 -4.91
CA ASP A 41 -17.53 -15.15 -5.33
C ASP A 41 -18.50 -15.82 -6.31
N ALA A 42 -17.99 -16.32 -7.44
CA ALA A 42 -18.80 -16.91 -8.49
C ALA A 42 -19.39 -18.29 -8.13
N LYS A 43 -18.81 -18.99 -7.16
CA LYS A 43 -19.27 -20.31 -6.69
C LYS A 43 -20.21 -20.19 -5.50
N THR A 44 -19.86 -19.36 -4.52
CA THR A 44 -20.62 -19.28 -3.25
C THR A 44 -21.60 -18.12 -3.22
N GLY A 45 -21.49 -17.15 -4.11
CA GLY A 45 -22.26 -15.91 -4.09
C GLY A 45 -21.91 -14.97 -2.93
N GLN A 46 -20.96 -15.34 -2.07
CA GLN A 46 -20.56 -14.52 -0.93
C GLN A 46 -19.90 -13.21 -1.38
N ARG A 47 -20.09 -12.16 -0.58
CA ARG A 47 -19.44 -10.87 -0.80
C ARG A 47 -17.95 -10.99 -0.56
N LEU A 48 -17.14 -10.51 -1.50
CA LEU A 48 -15.69 -10.57 -1.40
C LEU A 48 -15.16 -9.22 -0.89
N PRO A 49 -14.60 -9.14 0.33
CA PRO A 49 -13.80 -8.00 0.77
C PRO A 49 -12.38 -8.04 0.18
N GLY A 50 -11.71 -6.90 0.10
CA GLY A 50 -10.32 -6.80 -0.37
C GLY A 50 -10.08 -7.00 -1.88
N VAL A 51 -11.13 -6.99 -2.70
CA VAL A 51 -11.01 -6.99 -4.17
C VAL A 51 -10.61 -5.59 -4.63
N ASN A 52 -9.53 -5.50 -5.39
CA ASN A 52 -9.10 -4.26 -6.03
C ASN A 52 -9.91 -4.04 -7.31
N VAL A 53 -10.61 -2.92 -7.40
CA VAL A 53 -11.43 -2.51 -8.54
C VAL A 53 -10.86 -1.21 -9.12
N VAL A 54 -10.30 -1.28 -10.33
CA VAL A 54 -9.48 -0.20 -10.89
C VAL A 54 -9.87 0.14 -12.32
N ILE A 55 -9.64 1.39 -12.73
CA ILE A 55 -9.61 1.83 -14.12
C ILE A 55 -8.14 2.09 -14.48
N ASP A 56 -7.50 1.10 -15.10
CA ASP A 56 -6.04 1.12 -15.32
C ASP A 56 -5.58 2.32 -16.15
N SER A 57 -6.36 2.78 -17.13
CA SER A 57 -6.04 3.93 -17.98
C SER A 57 -6.02 5.27 -17.23
N LEU A 58 -6.77 5.37 -16.14
CA LEU A 58 -6.89 6.57 -15.31
C LEU A 58 -6.09 6.49 -14.02
N GLN A 59 -5.57 5.30 -13.69
CA GLN A 59 -4.91 5.00 -12.41
C GLN A 59 -5.74 5.36 -11.18
N ILE A 60 -7.07 5.26 -11.29
CA ILE A 60 -8.02 5.43 -10.18
C ILE A 60 -8.68 4.09 -9.85
N GLY A 61 -9.08 3.91 -8.60
CA GLY A 61 -9.71 2.67 -8.14
C GLY A 61 -10.15 2.73 -6.69
N ASP A 62 -10.71 1.62 -6.23
CA ASP A 62 -11.13 1.41 -4.85
C ASP A 62 -10.98 -0.08 -4.49
N ALA A 63 -10.95 -0.38 -3.20
CA ALA A 63 -10.97 -1.75 -2.69
C ALA A 63 -12.34 -2.06 -2.07
N THR A 64 -12.86 -3.26 -2.30
CA THR A 64 -14.15 -3.64 -1.71
C THR A 64 -14.06 -3.79 -0.19
N GLY A 65 -14.94 -3.13 0.57
CA GLY A 65 -15.05 -3.30 2.03
C GLY A 65 -15.68 -4.64 2.45
N GLN A 66 -15.95 -4.83 3.75
CA GLN A 66 -16.51 -6.07 4.33
C GLN A 66 -17.82 -6.57 3.68
N LYS A 67 -18.63 -5.65 3.14
CA LYS A 67 -19.87 -5.98 2.43
C LYS A 67 -19.67 -6.21 0.92
N GLY A 68 -18.43 -6.33 0.46
CA GLY A 68 -18.05 -6.48 -0.94
C GLY A 68 -18.39 -5.27 -1.82
N ARG A 69 -18.56 -4.08 -1.23
CA ARG A 69 -18.95 -2.83 -1.93
C ARG A 69 -17.73 -1.96 -2.21
N PHE A 70 -17.71 -1.30 -3.35
CA PHE A 70 -16.71 -0.30 -3.73
C PHE A 70 -17.37 0.97 -4.30
N ARG A 71 -16.65 2.09 -4.27
CA ARG A 71 -17.02 3.40 -4.80
C ARG A 71 -15.79 4.15 -5.34
N ILE A 72 -15.74 4.34 -6.66
CA ILE A 72 -14.72 5.14 -7.34
C ILE A 72 -15.35 6.49 -7.70
N THR A 73 -14.85 7.58 -7.14
CA THR A 73 -15.30 8.95 -7.42
C THR A 73 -14.38 9.67 -8.41
N GLN A 74 -14.84 10.80 -8.95
CA GLN A 74 -14.04 11.63 -9.87
C GLN A 74 -13.66 10.89 -11.15
N VAL A 75 -14.55 10.02 -11.64
CA VAL A 75 -14.34 9.29 -12.89
C VAL A 75 -14.74 10.23 -14.04
N PRO A 76 -13.85 10.60 -14.97
CA PRO A 76 -14.19 11.43 -16.12
C PRO A 76 -15.39 10.86 -16.88
N ALA A 77 -16.27 11.72 -17.39
CA ALA A 77 -17.39 11.26 -18.20
C ALA A 77 -16.87 10.50 -19.44
N GLY A 78 -17.52 9.39 -19.79
CA GLY A 78 -17.12 8.51 -20.89
C GLY A 78 -17.19 7.02 -20.54
N THR A 79 -16.77 6.19 -21.50
CA THR A 79 -16.75 4.73 -21.32
C THR A 79 -15.40 4.28 -20.79
N HIS A 80 -15.40 3.59 -19.65
CA HIS A 80 -14.20 3.09 -18.98
C HIS A 80 -14.20 1.57 -18.90
N VAL A 81 -13.01 0.97 -18.95
CA VAL A 81 -12.80 -0.44 -18.61
C VAL A 81 -12.47 -0.52 -17.14
N VAL A 82 -13.34 -1.18 -16.38
CA VAL A 82 -13.14 -1.43 -14.95
C VAL A 82 -12.66 -2.87 -14.78
N THR A 83 -11.52 -3.03 -14.11
CA THR A 83 -10.88 -4.31 -13.81
C THR A 83 -11.07 -4.64 -12.33
N ALA A 84 -11.73 -5.76 -12.01
CA ALA A 84 -11.77 -6.32 -10.66
C ALA A 84 -10.76 -7.47 -10.55
N ARG A 85 -9.87 -7.41 -9.55
CA ARG A 85 -8.83 -8.42 -9.30
C ARG A 85 -8.74 -8.76 -7.81
N PHE A 86 -8.64 -10.05 -7.52
CA PHE A 86 -8.46 -10.58 -6.17
C PHE A 86 -7.34 -11.62 -6.16
N ALA A 87 -6.63 -11.73 -5.03
CA ALA A 87 -5.52 -12.67 -4.86
C ALA A 87 -5.91 -14.09 -5.29
N GLY A 88 -5.12 -14.70 -6.19
CA GLY A 88 -5.37 -16.08 -6.67
C GLY A 88 -6.59 -16.25 -7.60
N SER A 89 -7.19 -15.15 -8.08
CA SER A 89 -8.28 -15.18 -9.06
C SER A 89 -7.86 -14.59 -10.40
N VAL A 90 -8.50 -15.05 -11.48
CA VAL A 90 -8.35 -14.43 -12.79
C VAL A 90 -9.09 -13.09 -12.77
N ALA A 91 -8.39 -12.01 -13.10
CA ALA A 91 -8.98 -10.68 -13.16
C ALA A 91 -10.16 -10.64 -14.15
N ARG A 92 -11.22 -9.90 -13.82
CA ARG A 92 -12.37 -9.68 -14.69
C ARG A 92 -12.47 -8.23 -15.09
N GLN A 93 -12.72 -7.99 -16.38
CA GLN A 93 -12.90 -6.66 -16.93
C GLN A 93 -14.34 -6.48 -17.41
N LYS A 94 -14.90 -5.30 -17.19
CA LYS A 94 -16.20 -4.89 -17.75
C LYS A 94 -16.14 -3.42 -18.14
N ARG A 95 -16.88 -3.07 -19.21
CA ARG A 95 -17.06 -1.68 -19.62
C ARG A 95 -18.22 -1.05 -18.85
N VAL A 96 -18.08 0.21 -18.47
CA VAL A 96 -19.13 1.03 -17.87
C VAL A 96 -19.08 2.43 -18.48
N SER A 97 -20.25 2.98 -18.79
CA SER A 97 -20.39 4.38 -19.20
C SER A 97 -20.71 5.22 -17.98
N VAL A 98 -20.01 6.34 -17.83
CA VAL A 98 -20.19 7.30 -16.75
C VAL A 98 -20.59 8.62 -17.38
N ASP A 99 -21.76 9.13 -17.02
CA ASP A 99 -22.22 10.46 -17.43
C ASP A 99 -21.83 11.51 -16.37
N GLU A 100 -21.88 12.78 -16.76
CA GLU A 100 -21.56 13.90 -15.89
C GLU A 100 -22.44 13.94 -14.64
N GLY A 101 -21.84 13.99 -13.45
CA GLY A 101 -22.55 14.06 -12.16
C GLY A 101 -23.28 12.77 -11.76
N GLU A 102 -23.37 11.80 -12.66
CA GLU A 102 -24.16 10.60 -12.46
C GLU A 102 -23.39 9.48 -11.76
N THR A 103 -24.15 8.54 -11.18
CA THR A 103 -23.60 7.35 -10.53
C THR A 103 -23.87 6.09 -11.37
N ALA A 104 -22.84 5.61 -12.05
CA ALA A 104 -22.87 4.36 -12.77
C ALA A 104 -22.73 3.15 -11.82
N ARG A 105 -23.42 2.05 -12.13
CA ARG A 105 -23.41 0.82 -11.31
C ARG A 105 -22.83 -0.35 -12.08
N ILE A 106 -21.86 -1.05 -11.49
CA ILE A 106 -21.25 -2.24 -12.09
C ILE A 106 -20.98 -3.29 -11.02
N SER A 107 -21.21 -4.57 -11.31
CA SER A 107 -20.89 -5.66 -10.36
C SER A 107 -20.08 -6.76 -11.03
N PHE A 108 -19.20 -7.37 -10.25
CA PHE A 108 -18.31 -8.43 -10.68
C PHE A 108 -18.59 -9.72 -9.92
N SER A 109 -18.42 -10.85 -10.62
CA SER A 109 -18.42 -12.17 -10.02
C SER A 109 -17.06 -12.81 -10.36
N LEU A 110 -16.26 -13.08 -9.33
CA LEU A 110 -14.90 -13.62 -9.48
C LEU A 110 -14.89 -15.11 -9.15
N ALA A 111 -14.33 -15.92 -10.03
CA ALA A 111 -14.05 -17.31 -9.73
C ALA A 111 -12.76 -17.37 -8.93
N LEU A 112 -12.86 -17.60 -7.62
CA LEU A 112 -11.69 -17.89 -6.80
C LEU A 112 -11.16 -19.28 -7.20
N SER A 113 -9.95 -19.32 -7.75
CA SER A 113 -9.31 -20.59 -8.08
C SER A 113 -8.75 -21.17 -6.79
N ARG A 114 -9.50 -22.08 -6.16
CA ARG A 114 -8.93 -23.05 -5.21
C ARG A 114 -8.17 -24.09 -6.03
N GLN A 115 -7.02 -23.73 -6.59
CA GLN A 115 -6.07 -24.76 -6.96
C GLN A 115 -5.30 -25.14 -5.69
N GLY A 116 -5.42 -26.42 -5.32
CA GLY A 116 -4.35 -27.08 -4.55
C GLY A 116 -3.02 -26.97 -5.30
N PRO A 117 -1.90 -27.38 -4.68
CA PRO A 117 -0.56 -27.13 -5.22
C PRO A 117 -0.47 -27.55 -6.70
N PRO A 118 -0.09 -26.63 -7.62
CA PRO A 118 0.07 -27.00 -9.01
C PRO A 118 1.27 -27.93 -9.17
N SER A 119 1.05 -29.05 -9.84
CA SER A 119 2.10 -29.97 -10.26
C SER A 119 3.01 -29.26 -11.28
N MET A 120 4.31 -29.30 -11.01
CA MET A 120 5.37 -28.72 -11.84
C MET A 120 5.56 -29.57 -13.10
N THR A 121 4.89 -29.27 -14.21
CA THR A 121 5.35 -29.79 -15.52
C THR A 121 5.26 -28.84 -16.71
N ASP A 122 4.43 -27.80 -16.76
CA ASP A 122 4.31 -27.02 -18.00
C ASP A 122 4.23 -25.52 -17.73
N GLU A 123 5.32 -24.81 -17.99
CA GLU A 123 5.36 -23.48 -18.65
C GLU A 123 6.78 -22.90 -18.58
N ALA A 124 7.66 -23.46 -19.40
CA ALA A 124 8.93 -22.85 -19.78
C ALA A 124 8.91 -22.57 -21.28
N GLU A 125 7.98 -21.73 -21.76
CA GLU A 125 8.00 -21.26 -23.15
C GLU A 125 7.04 -20.08 -23.37
N SER A 126 7.41 -18.87 -22.92
CA SER A 126 6.96 -17.58 -23.50
C SER A 126 7.64 -16.39 -22.85
N ALA A 127 8.96 -16.28 -23.04
CA ALA A 127 9.70 -15.07 -22.70
C ALA A 127 10.72 -14.71 -23.79
N VAL A 128 10.29 -14.73 -25.06
CA VAL A 128 11.05 -14.14 -26.17
C VAL A 128 10.08 -13.44 -27.13
N ALA A 129 9.66 -12.22 -26.78
CA ALA A 129 9.26 -11.20 -27.74
C ALA A 129 8.99 -9.89 -26.99
N LEU A 130 9.96 -8.98 -26.96
CA LEU A 130 9.84 -7.63 -27.52
C LEU A 130 11.01 -6.77 -27.00
N ARG A 131 12.16 -6.89 -27.68
CA ARG A 131 13.16 -5.82 -27.74
C ARG A 131 13.00 -5.10 -29.09
N MET A 132 13.23 -3.79 -29.04
CA MET A 132 13.42 -2.82 -30.13
C MET A 132 12.18 -2.07 -30.63
N SER A 133 12.07 -0.81 -30.21
CA SER A 133 12.14 0.32 -31.14
C SER A 133 12.65 1.60 -30.46
N ARG A 134 13.33 2.43 -31.23
CA ARG A 134 14.31 3.46 -30.84
C ARG A 134 13.72 4.88 -30.71
N SER A 135 14.42 5.68 -29.90
CA SER A 135 14.78 7.11 -29.99
C SER A 135 13.71 8.21 -30.23
N GLY A 136 13.81 9.24 -29.39
CA GLY A 136 13.41 10.61 -29.71
C GLY A 136 13.75 11.55 -28.55
N GLY A 137 14.81 12.37 -28.71
CA GLY A 137 15.24 13.34 -27.70
C GLY A 137 14.43 14.63 -27.70
N GLY A 138 14.38 15.31 -26.56
CA GLY A 138 13.80 16.65 -26.41
C GLY A 138 14.21 17.28 -25.08
N ARG A 139 15.05 18.33 -25.15
CA ARG A 139 15.39 19.24 -24.04
C ARG A 139 14.20 20.17 -23.78
N GLY A 140 13.89 20.43 -22.50
CA GLY A 140 13.01 21.55 -22.15
C GLY A 140 12.59 21.60 -20.68
N GLY A 141 13.13 22.59 -19.96
CA GLY A 141 12.43 23.27 -18.84
C GLY A 141 12.41 22.55 -17.49
N LEU A 142 13.35 22.90 -16.62
CA LEU A 142 13.25 22.70 -15.17
C LEU A 142 12.08 23.52 -14.61
N ARG A 143 10.86 22.96 -14.68
CA ARG A 143 9.74 23.41 -13.84
C ARG A 143 9.84 22.62 -12.56
N ARG A 144 10.18 23.31 -11.47
CA ARG A 144 10.16 22.78 -10.10
C ARG A 144 8.73 22.33 -9.78
N GLN A 145 8.40 21.08 -10.13
CA GLN A 145 7.16 20.43 -9.70
C GLN A 145 7.21 20.40 -8.18
N ARG A 146 6.28 21.12 -7.56
CA ARG A 146 5.94 20.86 -6.17
C ARG A 146 5.56 19.38 -6.09
N PRO A 147 6.16 18.58 -5.20
CA PRO A 147 5.77 17.19 -5.05
C PRO A 147 4.27 17.18 -4.76
N SER A 148 3.50 16.54 -5.64
CA SER A 148 2.14 16.17 -5.34
C SER A 148 2.21 15.23 -4.14
N ASN A 149 1.64 15.65 -3.01
CA ASN A 149 1.47 14.82 -1.83
C ASN A 149 0.44 13.73 -2.13
N TRP A 150 0.83 12.73 -2.93
CA TRP A 150 0.13 11.46 -3.03
C TRP A 150 0.41 10.68 -1.74
N ASN A 151 -0.40 10.95 -0.72
CA ASN A 151 -0.39 10.13 0.48
C ASN A 151 -1.31 8.93 0.26
N THR A 152 -0.72 7.73 0.15
CA THR A 152 -1.45 6.45 0.06
C THR A 152 -1.63 5.79 1.43
N GLU A 153 -1.29 6.50 2.51
CA GLU A 153 -1.51 6.00 3.87
C GLU A 153 -3.00 5.96 4.16
N ASP A 154 -3.48 4.77 4.53
CA ASP A 154 -4.85 4.53 4.94
C ASP A 154 -4.87 4.33 6.47
N TYR A 155 -5.85 4.95 7.14
CA TYR A 155 -6.00 4.88 8.59
C TYR A 155 -7.38 4.35 8.91
N ALA A 156 -7.42 3.23 9.63
CA ALA A 156 -8.68 2.68 10.11
C ALA A 156 -9.30 3.67 11.12
N PRO A 157 -10.62 3.94 11.04
CA PRO A 157 -11.31 4.75 12.02
C PRO A 157 -11.13 4.18 13.44
N ILE A 158 -10.85 5.07 14.40
CA ILE A 158 -10.74 4.68 15.81
C ILE A 158 -12.15 4.57 16.41
N GLU A 159 -12.55 3.36 16.77
CA GLU A 159 -13.80 3.08 17.49
C GLU A 159 -13.57 3.10 19.00
N SER A 160 -14.31 3.96 19.71
CA SER A 160 -14.27 4.00 21.17
C SER A 160 -15.07 2.84 21.77
N ASN A 161 -14.49 2.18 22.78
CA ASN A 161 -15.20 1.15 23.53
C ASN A 161 -16.39 1.73 24.31
N ASN A 162 -17.52 1.04 24.26
CA ASN A 162 -18.69 1.37 25.08
C ASN A 162 -18.50 0.92 26.52
N PHE A 163 -19.17 1.62 27.46
CA PHE A 163 -19.23 1.18 28.86
C PHE A 163 -20.01 -0.14 28.96
N ARG A 164 -19.45 -1.09 29.71
CA ARG A 164 -20.11 -2.36 30.06
C ARG A 164 -20.36 -2.42 31.56
N ALA A 165 -21.47 -3.02 31.95
CA ALA A 165 -21.76 -3.27 33.36
C ALA A 165 -20.81 -4.35 33.88
N VAL A 166 -20.17 -4.13 35.04
CA VAL A 166 -19.22 -5.09 35.63
C VAL A 166 -19.88 -6.43 35.96
N SER A 167 -21.19 -6.44 36.18
CA SER A 167 -21.98 -7.65 36.38
C SER A 167 -22.09 -8.54 35.12
N ASP A 168 -21.64 -8.07 33.95
CA ASP A 168 -21.69 -8.76 32.68
C ASP A 168 -20.33 -8.76 31.98
N PRO A 169 -19.74 -9.95 31.82
CA PRO A 169 -18.68 -10.50 32.67
C PRO A 169 -17.56 -9.51 33.05
N PRO A 170 -17.01 -9.59 34.28
CA PRO A 170 -16.00 -8.68 34.82
C PRO A 170 -14.58 -8.93 34.25
N LEU A 171 -14.47 -9.44 33.03
CA LEU A 171 -13.20 -9.75 32.39
C LEU A 171 -12.96 -8.78 31.24
N SER A 172 -11.83 -8.07 31.31
CA SER A 172 -11.33 -7.25 30.22
C SER A 172 -10.15 -7.96 29.56
N THR A 173 -10.22 -8.11 28.24
CA THR A 173 -9.13 -8.63 27.42
C THR A 173 -8.60 -7.53 26.52
N PHE A 174 -7.30 -7.43 26.40
CA PHE A 174 -6.62 -6.53 25.48
C PHE A 174 -5.50 -7.28 24.79
N SER A 175 -5.25 -6.93 23.54
CA SER A 175 -4.10 -7.47 22.80
C SER A 175 -2.82 -6.87 23.36
N ILE A 176 -1.79 -7.69 23.48
CA ILE A 176 -0.43 -7.20 23.73
C ILE A 176 0.12 -6.77 22.36
N ASP A 177 0.14 -5.46 22.13
CA ASP A 177 0.75 -4.82 20.97
C ASP A 177 1.80 -3.81 21.47
N VAL A 178 2.91 -3.68 20.75
CA VAL A 178 4.02 -2.78 21.07
C VAL A 178 4.31 -1.81 19.92
N ASP A 179 3.38 -1.67 18.97
CA ASP A 179 3.55 -0.74 17.86
C ASP A 179 3.70 0.72 18.35
N GLY A 180 4.58 1.47 17.68
CA GLY A 180 4.87 2.88 17.91
C GLY A 180 4.85 3.71 16.61
N ALA A 181 4.31 3.14 15.53
CA ALA A 181 4.24 3.75 14.21
C ALA A 181 3.41 5.04 14.24
N SER A 182 2.26 5.04 14.91
CA SER A 182 1.36 6.19 15.05
C SER A 182 2.06 7.40 15.67
N TYR A 183 2.83 7.20 16.74
CA TYR A 183 3.62 8.28 17.34
C TYR A 183 4.67 8.81 16.37
N THR A 184 5.44 7.92 15.74
CA THR A 184 6.49 8.29 14.78
C THR A 184 5.93 9.09 13.62
N ASN A 185 4.78 8.67 13.11
CA ASN A 185 4.09 9.27 11.99
C ASN A 185 3.42 10.61 12.37
N THR A 186 2.83 10.69 13.57
CA THR A 186 2.31 11.95 14.10
C THR A 186 3.42 12.98 14.28
N ARG A 187 4.55 12.57 14.87
CA ARG A 187 5.74 13.42 15.01
C ARG A 187 6.25 13.89 13.64
N ARG A 188 6.20 13.04 12.61
CA ARG A 188 6.54 13.43 11.24
C ARG A 188 5.63 14.53 10.73
N PHE A 189 4.31 14.36 10.79
CA PHE A 189 3.35 15.40 10.36
C PHE A 189 3.63 16.74 11.06
N ILE A 190 3.80 16.72 12.38
CA ILE A 190 4.10 17.93 13.16
C ILE A 190 5.42 18.57 12.72
N ARG A 191 6.48 17.78 12.49
CA ARG A 191 7.78 18.28 12.01
C ARG A 191 7.71 18.87 10.59
N ASP A 192 6.85 18.31 9.75
CA ASP A 192 6.60 18.80 8.39
C ASP A 192 5.66 20.02 8.38
N GLY A 193 5.17 20.48 9.54
CA GLY A 193 4.22 21.59 9.68
C GLY A 193 2.79 21.23 9.24
N GLU A 194 2.50 19.94 9.11
CA GLU A 194 1.20 19.41 8.73
C GLU A 194 0.41 18.96 9.97
N ARG A 195 -0.90 19.16 9.95
CA ARG A 195 -1.78 18.64 11.01
C ARG A 195 -1.97 17.13 10.82
N PRO A 196 -1.66 16.28 11.83
CA PRO A 196 -1.92 14.85 11.74
C PRO A 196 -3.42 14.58 11.52
N PRO A 197 -3.78 13.64 10.64
CA PRO A 197 -5.15 13.11 10.58
C PRO A 197 -5.57 12.56 11.94
N LYS A 198 -6.85 12.68 12.30
CA LYS A 198 -7.37 12.17 13.58
C LYS A 198 -7.07 10.68 13.75
N ASP A 199 -7.35 9.90 12.72
CA ASP A 199 -7.21 8.43 12.76
C ASP A 199 -5.74 7.97 12.67
N ALA A 200 -4.80 8.89 12.42
CA ALA A 200 -3.37 8.61 12.51
C ALA A 200 -2.83 8.62 13.96
N VAL A 201 -3.64 9.07 14.93
CA VAL A 201 -3.28 9.21 16.35
C VAL A 201 -3.94 8.09 17.16
N ARG A 202 -3.25 6.96 17.33
CA ARG A 202 -3.69 5.80 18.10
C ARG A 202 -3.13 5.89 19.51
N ILE A 203 -4.01 5.93 20.51
CA ILE A 203 -3.65 6.24 21.91
C ILE A 203 -2.71 5.16 22.46
N GLU A 204 -3.01 3.91 22.17
CA GLU A 204 -2.23 2.74 22.58
C GLU A 204 -0.78 2.81 22.07
N GLU A 205 -0.58 3.13 20.80
CA GLU A 205 0.76 3.24 20.20
C GLU A 205 1.54 4.47 20.70
N PHE A 206 0.84 5.52 21.13
CA PHE A 206 1.45 6.67 21.78
C PHE A 206 2.00 6.33 23.17
N LEU A 207 1.25 5.53 23.93
CA LEU A 207 1.70 5.04 25.23
C LEU A 207 2.87 4.08 25.05
N ASN A 208 2.77 3.14 24.11
CA ASN A 208 3.77 2.11 23.85
C ASN A 208 5.06 2.62 23.18
N TYR A 209 5.04 3.81 22.57
CA TYR A 209 6.24 4.38 21.94
C TYR A 209 7.39 4.62 22.93
N PHE A 210 7.07 4.93 24.19
CA PHE A 210 8.06 5.23 25.21
C PHE A 210 8.51 3.98 25.93
N GLN A 211 9.80 3.95 26.29
CA GLN A 211 10.34 2.89 27.15
C GLN A 211 10.05 3.25 28.61
N TYR A 212 9.43 2.31 29.32
CA TYR A 212 9.19 2.39 30.75
C TYR A 212 10.10 1.39 31.45
N ASP A 213 10.58 1.73 32.64
CA ASP A 213 11.45 0.86 33.42
C ASP A 213 10.63 -0.05 34.33
N TYR A 214 9.76 -0.87 33.72
CA TYR A 214 9.02 -1.89 34.44
C TYR A 214 9.98 -3.01 34.87
N PRO A 215 9.81 -3.55 36.10
CA PRO A 215 10.62 -4.67 36.56
C PRO A 215 10.40 -5.87 35.63
N ALA A 216 11.50 -6.43 35.14
CA ALA A 216 11.46 -7.68 34.39
C ALA A 216 11.30 -8.88 35.33
N PRO A 217 10.63 -9.96 34.90
CA PRO A 217 10.61 -11.20 35.67
C PRO A 217 12.01 -11.78 35.78
N THR A 218 12.32 -12.32 36.93
CA THR A 218 13.56 -13.04 37.25
C THR A 218 13.57 -14.45 36.65
N ALA A 219 14.69 -15.15 36.78
CA ALA A 219 14.80 -16.55 36.38
C ALA A 219 13.98 -17.49 37.28
N GLU A 220 13.71 -17.07 38.52
CA GLU A 220 12.98 -17.83 39.54
C GLU A 220 11.46 -17.67 39.44
N ASP A 221 11.00 -16.62 38.75
CA ASP A 221 9.56 -16.38 38.56
C ASP A 221 8.93 -17.45 37.67
N GLU A 222 7.74 -17.92 38.08
CA GLU A 222 6.96 -18.95 37.40
C GLU A 222 6.56 -18.54 35.98
N HIS A 223 6.29 -17.26 35.77
CA HIS A 223 5.76 -16.73 34.52
C HIS A 223 6.81 -15.91 33.75
N PRO A 224 6.82 -15.96 32.40
CA PRO A 224 7.81 -15.26 31.58
C PRO A 224 7.53 -13.75 31.44
N PHE A 225 6.52 -13.23 32.13
CA PHE A 225 6.13 -11.83 32.14
C PHE A 225 5.79 -11.36 33.56
N ALA A 226 6.10 -10.10 33.85
CA ALA A 226 5.68 -9.39 35.06
C ALA A 226 4.70 -8.28 34.68
N ALA A 227 3.70 -8.05 35.54
CA ALA A 227 2.72 -6.99 35.37
C ALA A 227 2.86 -5.92 36.47
N THR A 228 2.88 -4.66 36.07
CA THR A 228 2.81 -3.49 36.97
C THR A 228 1.47 -2.81 36.77
N MET A 229 0.75 -2.55 37.86
CA MET A 229 -0.57 -1.93 37.82
C MET A 229 -0.60 -0.68 38.69
N GLU A 230 -1.07 0.41 38.12
CA GLU A 230 -1.25 1.68 38.82
C GLU A 230 -2.67 2.20 38.58
N VAL A 231 -3.28 2.81 39.60
CA VAL A 231 -4.64 3.36 39.48
C VAL A 231 -4.69 4.80 39.98
N GLY A 232 -4.93 5.73 39.06
CA GLY A 232 -5.05 7.16 39.34
C GLY A 232 -6.48 7.70 39.17
N PRO A 233 -6.73 8.96 39.54
CA PRO A 233 -7.93 9.68 39.09
C PRO A 233 -7.86 9.93 37.58
N ALA A 234 -9.00 9.90 36.88
CA ALA A 234 -9.05 10.27 35.46
C ALA A 234 -9.15 11.79 35.30
N PRO A 235 -8.19 12.47 34.65
CA PRO A 235 -8.13 13.94 34.62
C PRO A 235 -9.29 14.59 33.85
N TRP A 236 -9.99 13.85 32.99
CA TRP A 236 -11.11 14.36 32.20
C TRP A 236 -12.50 14.12 32.84
N ARG A 237 -12.61 13.25 33.85
CA ARG A 237 -13.88 12.90 34.52
C ARG A 237 -13.60 12.41 35.95
N GLU A 238 -13.89 13.25 36.95
CA GLU A 238 -13.60 12.95 38.36
C GLU A 238 -14.18 11.64 38.89
N LYS A 239 -15.35 11.23 38.39
CA LYS A 239 -16.00 9.95 38.77
C LYS A 239 -15.32 8.72 38.17
N HIS A 240 -14.40 8.89 37.22
CA HIS A 240 -13.71 7.79 36.56
C HIS A 240 -12.33 7.58 37.18
N ARG A 241 -11.89 6.31 37.18
CA ARG A 241 -10.52 5.93 37.52
C ARG A 241 -9.78 5.54 36.25
N LEU A 242 -8.50 5.90 36.18
CA LEU A 242 -7.60 5.48 35.12
C LEU A 242 -6.73 4.35 35.68
N VAL A 243 -6.74 3.21 35.00
CA VAL A 243 -5.86 2.08 35.30
C VAL A 243 -4.78 2.04 34.24
N HIS A 244 -3.53 2.00 34.67
CA HIS A 244 -2.37 1.79 33.83
C HIS A 244 -1.82 0.39 34.09
N ILE A 245 -1.59 -0.37 33.02
CA ILE A 245 -1.10 -1.75 33.09
C ILE A 245 0.17 -1.81 32.24
N GLY A 246 1.31 -1.96 32.89
CA GLY A 246 2.59 -2.26 32.25
C GLY A 246 2.83 -3.76 32.27
N VAL A 247 3.28 -4.33 31.14
CA VAL A 247 3.67 -5.74 31.05
C VAL A 247 5.10 -5.80 30.53
N GLN A 248 5.98 -6.51 31.25
CA GLN A 248 7.38 -6.67 30.88
C GLN A 248 7.70 -8.16 30.74
N GLY A 249 8.13 -8.57 29.55
CA GLY A 249 8.67 -9.90 29.33
C GLY A 249 10.11 -10.03 29.86
N ARG A 250 10.56 -11.27 30.07
CA ARG A 250 11.97 -11.56 30.39
C ARG A 250 12.89 -10.94 29.33
N ARG A 251 13.94 -10.25 29.79
CA ARG A 251 14.97 -9.71 28.90
C ARG A 251 15.95 -10.83 28.57
N VAL A 252 16.01 -11.23 27.30
CA VAL A 252 16.97 -12.24 26.81
C VAL A 252 18.15 -11.50 26.19
N PRO A 253 19.38 -11.64 26.72
CA PRO A 253 20.58 -11.09 26.11
C PRO A 253 20.73 -11.57 24.66
N GLN A 254 21.24 -10.72 23.77
CA GLN A 254 21.37 -11.06 22.35
C GLN A 254 22.20 -12.34 22.12
N ALA A 255 23.23 -12.57 22.92
CA ALA A 255 24.08 -13.76 22.84
C ALA A 255 23.38 -15.07 23.24
N GLU A 256 22.28 -14.99 23.99
CA GLU A 256 21.49 -16.15 24.44
C GLU A 256 20.28 -16.42 23.53
N ARG A 257 20.05 -15.56 22.53
CA ARG A 257 18.95 -15.76 21.59
C ARG A 257 19.26 -16.98 20.72
N PRO A 258 18.29 -17.87 20.48
CA PRO A 258 18.44 -18.91 19.46
C PRO A 258 18.80 -18.31 18.11
N PRO A 259 19.40 -19.08 17.19
CA PRO A 259 19.60 -18.63 15.81
C PRO A 259 18.27 -18.14 15.21
N SER A 260 18.35 -17.25 14.23
CA SER A 260 17.15 -16.70 13.59
C SER A 260 17.18 -16.94 12.08
N ASN A 261 16.15 -17.58 11.55
CA ASN A 261 15.90 -17.63 10.10
C ASN A 261 14.89 -16.55 9.68
N LEU A 262 15.38 -15.43 9.13
CA LEU A 262 14.58 -14.27 8.76
C LEU A 262 14.29 -14.26 7.26
N VAL A 263 13.03 -14.47 6.86
CA VAL A 263 12.59 -14.36 5.47
C VAL A 263 11.76 -13.09 5.28
N PHE A 264 12.30 -12.14 4.51
CA PHE A 264 11.60 -10.88 4.22
C PHE A 264 10.82 -10.97 2.91
N LEU A 265 9.50 -10.75 2.98
CA LEU A 265 8.68 -10.49 1.82
C LEU A 265 8.54 -8.98 1.60
N ILE A 266 9.07 -8.47 0.49
CA ILE A 266 9.23 -7.03 0.24
C ILE A 266 8.38 -6.58 -0.95
N ASP A 267 7.50 -5.59 -0.72
CA ASP A 267 6.81 -4.90 -1.80
C ASP A 267 7.80 -4.03 -2.57
N VAL A 268 7.91 -4.27 -3.87
CA VAL A 268 8.70 -3.43 -4.78
C VAL A 268 7.83 -2.83 -5.89
N SER A 269 6.53 -2.68 -5.68
CA SER A 269 5.61 -2.04 -6.63
C SER A 269 6.00 -0.59 -6.92
N GLY A 270 5.53 -0.05 -8.04
CA GLY A 270 5.77 1.36 -8.40
C GLY A 270 5.37 2.37 -7.30
N SER A 271 4.39 2.02 -6.44
CA SER A 271 3.95 2.83 -5.31
C SER A 271 5.02 3.03 -4.23
N MET A 272 6.04 2.16 -4.20
CA MET A 272 7.13 2.14 -3.23
C MET A 272 8.29 3.08 -3.58
N ARG A 273 8.21 3.80 -4.71
CA ARG A 273 9.27 4.70 -5.21
C ARG A 273 9.56 5.91 -4.33
N SER A 274 8.61 6.35 -3.52
CA SER A 274 8.79 7.59 -2.76
C SER A 274 9.94 7.47 -1.74
N PRO A 275 10.68 8.55 -1.43
CA PRO A 275 11.83 8.49 -0.52
C PRO A 275 11.55 7.91 0.88
N ARG A 276 10.27 7.93 1.29
CA ARG A 276 9.79 7.45 2.60
C ARG A 276 9.35 5.98 2.59
N LYS A 277 9.42 5.27 1.45
CA LYS A 277 9.01 3.87 1.29
C LYS A 277 10.21 2.95 1.05
N LEU A 278 10.37 2.36 -0.14
CA LEU A 278 11.48 1.41 -0.41
C LEU A 278 12.87 2.01 -0.11
N PRO A 279 13.17 3.29 -0.43
CA PRO A 279 14.45 3.89 -0.05
C PRO A 279 14.67 3.97 1.46
N LEU A 280 13.62 4.15 2.27
CA LEU A 280 13.70 4.14 3.73
C LEU A 280 13.84 2.70 4.25
N LEU A 281 13.08 1.75 3.69
CA LEU A 281 13.20 0.32 4.00
C LEU A 281 14.62 -0.17 3.76
N LYS A 282 15.23 0.18 2.61
CA LYS A 282 16.64 -0.11 2.31
C LYS A 282 17.61 0.40 3.36
N LYS A 283 17.34 1.53 4.02
CA LYS A 283 18.20 2.03 5.10
C LYS A 283 18.07 1.17 6.35
N GLY A 284 16.83 0.87 6.76
CA GLY A 284 16.56 -0.02 7.90
C GLY A 284 17.16 -1.41 7.70
N PHE A 285 17.02 -1.98 6.50
CA PHE A 285 17.54 -3.31 6.20
C PHE A 285 19.08 -3.35 6.20
N ARG A 286 19.75 -2.25 5.84
CA ARG A 286 21.21 -2.17 5.97
C ARG A 286 21.65 -2.14 7.43
N MET A 287 20.91 -1.44 8.30
CA MET A 287 21.18 -1.45 9.74
C MET A 287 20.91 -2.84 10.33
N LEU A 288 19.84 -3.51 9.92
CA LEU A 288 19.58 -4.90 10.30
C LEU A 288 20.74 -5.82 9.90
N ALA A 289 21.23 -5.71 8.67
CA ALA A 289 22.33 -6.54 8.17
C ALA A 289 23.62 -6.40 9.01
N GLU A 290 23.82 -5.27 9.69
CA GLU A 290 24.95 -5.03 10.60
C GLU A 290 24.75 -5.61 12.00
N GLN A 291 23.53 -6.04 12.34
CA GLN A 291 23.17 -6.60 13.64
C GLN A 291 22.98 -8.12 13.60
N LEU A 292 23.04 -8.74 12.41
CA LEU A 292 22.95 -10.19 12.25
C LEU A 292 24.18 -10.86 12.85
N ARG A 293 23.95 -11.96 13.57
CA ARG A 293 25.01 -12.81 14.11
C ARG A 293 25.43 -13.88 13.10
N PRO A 294 26.60 -14.51 13.28
CA PRO A 294 27.05 -15.57 12.39
C PRO A 294 26.05 -16.74 12.21
N GLU A 295 25.32 -17.05 13.28
CA GLU A 295 24.29 -18.09 13.32
C GLU A 295 22.95 -17.66 12.69
N ASP A 296 22.71 -16.37 12.49
CA ASP A 296 21.47 -15.88 11.89
C ASP A 296 21.50 -16.06 10.36
N ARG A 297 20.33 -16.25 9.75
CA ARG A 297 20.15 -16.34 8.30
C ARG A 297 19.12 -15.33 7.82
N VAL A 298 19.34 -14.82 6.61
CA VAL A 298 18.44 -13.88 5.95
C VAL A 298 18.16 -14.32 4.51
N ALA A 299 16.89 -14.32 4.14
CA ALA A 299 16.45 -14.44 2.75
C ALA A 299 15.51 -13.27 2.40
N MET A 300 15.45 -12.92 1.11
CA MET A 300 14.59 -11.85 0.63
C MET A 300 13.82 -12.28 -0.61
N VAL A 301 12.50 -12.18 -0.54
CA VAL A 301 11.57 -12.40 -1.63
C VAL A 301 10.91 -11.08 -1.94
N VAL A 302 10.88 -10.70 -3.22
CA VAL A 302 10.15 -9.50 -3.66
C VAL A 302 8.82 -9.89 -4.27
N TYR A 303 7.85 -8.99 -4.18
CA TYR A 303 6.66 -9.05 -4.99
C TYR A 303 6.33 -7.69 -5.62
N ALA A 304 5.99 -7.76 -6.90
CA ALA A 304 5.39 -6.68 -7.68
C ALA A 304 4.53 -7.33 -8.78
N GLY A 305 4.74 -6.99 -10.06
CA GLY A 305 4.02 -7.61 -11.17
C GLY A 305 4.31 -9.11 -11.31
N SER A 306 5.43 -9.54 -10.73
CA SER A 306 5.87 -10.92 -10.53
C SER A 306 6.47 -11.05 -9.12
N SER A 307 6.57 -12.27 -8.61
CA SER A 307 7.35 -12.59 -7.40
C SER A 307 8.72 -13.16 -7.78
N GLY A 308 9.72 -12.99 -6.91
CA GLY A 308 11.03 -13.59 -7.12
C GLY A 308 11.92 -13.51 -5.89
N ILE A 309 12.83 -14.47 -5.75
CA ILE A 309 13.87 -14.45 -4.74
C ILE A 309 14.97 -13.51 -5.21
N VAL A 310 15.35 -12.54 -4.37
CA VAL A 310 16.45 -11.60 -4.64
C VAL A 310 17.67 -11.86 -3.78
N LEU A 311 17.49 -12.64 -2.72
CA LEU A 311 18.55 -13.15 -1.87
C LEU A 311 18.10 -14.53 -1.35
N GLU A 312 18.83 -15.56 -1.73
CA GLU A 312 18.70 -16.90 -1.16
C GLU A 312 19.04 -16.88 0.34
N SER A 313 18.67 -17.92 1.09
CA SER A 313 19.01 -18.00 2.52
C SER A 313 20.51 -17.87 2.76
N THR A 314 20.92 -16.73 3.30
CA THR A 314 22.31 -16.28 3.39
C THR A 314 22.70 -16.09 4.86
N PRO A 315 23.85 -16.64 5.32
CA PRO A 315 24.34 -16.43 6.68
C PRO A 315 24.60 -14.95 7.01
N GLY A 316 24.40 -14.56 8.27
CA GLY A 316 24.63 -13.19 8.76
C GLY A 316 26.07 -12.72 8.59
N THR A 317 27.03 -13.64 8.51
CA THR A 317 28.44 -13.34 8.19
C THR A 317 28.64 -12.76 6.80
N GLU A 318 27.74 -13.01 5.85
CA GLU A 318 27.83 -12.49 4.47
C GLU A 318 27.19 -11.11 4.33
N THR A 319 27.53 -10.21 5.25
CA THR A 319 26.92 -8.86 5.35
C THR A 319 27.00 -8.08 4.03
N ASP A 320 28.10 -8.21 3.28
CA ASP A 320 28.27 -7.52 2.00
C ASP A 320 27.33 -8.05 0.91
N SER A 321 27.14 -9.37 0.82
CA SER A 321 26.17 -10.01 -0.08
C SER A 321 24.75 -9.51 0.22
N ILE A 322 24.39 -9.47 1.51
CA ILE A 322 23.08 -8.99 1.99
C ILE A 322 22.90 -7.51 1.62
N LYS A 323 23.88 -6.65 1.92
CA LYS A 323 23.85 -5.22 1.59
C LYS A 323 23.75 -4.96 0.09
N GLN A 324 24.39 -5.77 -0.74
CA GLN A 324 24.29 -5.69 -2.19
C GLN A 324 22.89 -6.07 -2.69
N ALA A 325 22.30 -7.16 -2.17
CA ALA A 325 20.94 -7.55 -2.52
C ALA A 325 19.93 -6.45 -2.16
N ILE A 326 20.05 -5.86 -0.96
CA ILE A 326 19.24 -4.69 -0.55
C ILE A 326 19.44 -3.53 -1.52
N ALA A 327 20.68 -3.26 -1.96
CA ALA A 327 20.96 -2.17 -2.87
C ALA A 327 20.30 -2.36 -4.25
N ARG A 328 20.14 -3.59 -4.73
CA ARG A 328 19.53 -3.95 -6.02
C ARG A 328 18.00 -3.89 -6.04
N LEU A 329 17.32 -3.78 -4.90
CA LEU A 329 15.85 -3.68 -4.86
C LEU A 329 15.38 -2.44 -5.64
N GLU A 330 14.49 -2.58 -6.61
CA GLU A 330 13.98 -1.45 -7.40
C GLU A 330 12.46 -1.44 -7.45
N ALA A 331 11.88 -0.26 -7.27
CA ALA A 331 10.43 -0.11 -7.30
C ALA A 331 9.90 -0.03 -8.75
N GLY A 332 9.06 -0.98 -9.14
CA GLY A 332 8.45 -1.08 -10.46
C GLY A 332 7.31 -2.10 -10.53
N GLY A 333 6.51 -2.05 -11.60
CA GLY A 333 5.39 -2.98 -11.81
C GLY A 333 4.14 -2.72 -10.96
N SER A 334 3.11 -3.53 -11.21
CA SER A 334 1.85 -3.56 -10.44
C SER A 334 1.97 -4.47 -9.21
N THR A 335 0.94 -4.60 -8.37
CA THR A 335 0.99 -5.43 -7.14
C THR A 335 0.38 -6.81 -7.36
N ALA A 336 1.15 -7.89 -7.19
CA ALA A 336 0.67 -9.28 -7.14
C ALA A 336 1.17 -9.98 -5.86
N GLY A 337 0.54 -9.69 -4.71
CA GLY A 337 1.03 -10.14 -3.39
C GLY A 337 0.90 -11.65 -3.10
N ALA A 338 -0.04 -12.36 -3.71
CA ALA A 338 -0.37 -13.74 -3.32
C ALA A 338 0.74 -14.76 -3.66
N ALA A 339 1.45 -14.58 -4.77
CA ALA A 339 2.54 -15.47 -5.17
C ALA A 339 3.77 -15.28 -4.29
N GLY A 340 4.08 -14.03 -3.92
CA GLY A 340 5.22 -13.71 -3.06
C GLY A 340 5.09 -14.31 -1.65
N ILE A 341 3.89 -14.29 -1.07
CA ILE A 341 3.65 -14.92 0.25
C ILE A 341 3.99 -16.41 0.22
N ARG A 342 3.48 -17.16 -0.75
CA ARG A 342 3.75 -18.60 -0.85
C ARG A 342 5.24 -18.89 -1.03
N GLN A 343 5.92 -18.11 -1.87
CA GLN A 343 7.35 -18.25 -2.09
C GLN A 343 8.17 -17.94 -0.83
N ALA A 344 7.79 -16.93 -0.06
CA ALA A 344 8.44 -16.63 1.22
C ALA A 344 8.26 -17.76 2.24
N TYR A 345 7.05 -18.34 2.34
CA TYR A 345 6.83 -19.51 3.20
C TYR A 345 7.65 -20.73 2.75
N GLN A 346 7.70 -21.00 1.44
CA GLN A 346 8.52 -22.09 0.91
C GLN A 346 10.00 -21.91 1.29
N VAL A 347 10.56 -20.72 1.08
CA VAL A 347 11.97 -20.43 1.47
C VAL A 347 12.18 -20.58 2.97
N ALA A 348 11.20 -20.18 3.79
CA ALA A 348 11.26 -20.35 5.24
C ALA A 348 11.25 -21.83 5.65
N GLU A 349 10.40 -22.66 5.03
CA GLU A 349 10.31 -24.10 5.28
C GLU A 349 11.58 -24.84 4.82
N GLU A 350 12.09 -24.54 3.62
CA GLU A 350 13.30 -25.17 3.08
C GLU A 350 14.56 -24.85 3.89
N ASN A 351 14.55 -23.73 4.62
CA ASN A 351 15.67 -23.27 5.43
C ASN A 351 15.33 -23.24 6.92
N PHE A 352 14.38 -24.07 7.35
CA PHE A 352 14.00 -24.18 8.75
C PHE A 352 15.21 -24.57 9.60
N VAL A 353 15.36 -23.93 10.75
CA VAL A 353 16.44 -24.18 11.70
C VAL A 353 15.80 -24.75 12.97
N GLU A 354 16.21 -25.98 13.32
CA GLU A 354 15.73 -26.65 14.52
C GLU A 354 16.26 -25.93 15.77
N ASP A 355 15.39 -25.73 16.77
CA ASP A 355 15.63 -24.93 17.98
C ASP A 355 15.88 -23.42 17.78
N GLY A 356 15.69 -22.88 16.57
CA GLY A 356 15.67 -21.43 16.29
C GLY A 356 15.95 -21.07 14.84
#